data_AF-A0A202F9A3-F1
#
_entry.id   AF-A0A202F9A3-F1
#
_cell.length_a   1.000
_cell.length_b   1.000
_cell.length_c   1.000
_cell.angle_alpha   90.00
_cell.angle_beta   90.00
_cell.angle_gamma   90.00
#
_symmetry.space_group_name_H-M   'P 1'
#
loop_
_entity.id
_entity.type
_entity.pdbx_description
1 polymer ?
#
loop_
_entity_poly.entity_id
_entity_poly.type
_entity_poly.pdbx_seq_one_letter_code
_entity_poly.pdbx_strand_id
1 'polypeptide(L)'
;MTLKEVRISSVERDNFIRSVEESVGSFNLGREGSLIRLVFKHLELLEYNDSLEDELNNFRRDLIEYDINTGHRHNRDVEELLFKIKNRNLPYI
;
A
#
# COMPACT_ATOMS: atom_id res chain seq x y z
N MET A 1 -20.36 -19.39 -16.31
CA MET A 1 -19.22 -18.45 -16.49
C MET A 1 -19.55 -17.16 -15.77
N THR A 2 -18.72 -16.85 -14.79
CA THR A 2 -18.85 -15.84 -13.74
C THR A 2 -18.32 -14.49 -14.23
N LEU A 3 -19.24 -13.60 -14.61
CA LEU A 3 -18.94 -12.19 -14.96
C LEU A 3 -18.96 -11.24 -13.75
N LYS A 4 -19.38 -11.73 -12.57
CA LYS A 4 -19.54 -10.90 -11.36
C LYS A 4 -18.29 -10.82 -10.50
N GLU A 5 -17.44 -11.85 -10.47
CA GLU A 5 -16.24 -11.86 -9.61
C GLU A 5 -15.13 -10.95 -10.14
N VAL A 6 -15.03 -10.76 -11.45
CA VAL A 6 -13.94 -9.99 -12.08
C VAL A 6 -14.05 -8.46 -11.82
N ARG A 7 -15.25 -7.93 -11.53
CA ARG A 7 -15.43 -6.47 -11.36
C ARG A 7 -15.30 -5.97 -9.93
N ILE A 8 -15.70 -6.78 -8.94
CA ILE A 8 -15.64 -6.40 -7.51
C ILE A 8 -14.18 -6.28 -7.05
N SER A 9 -13.32 -7.20 -7.51
CA SER A 9 -11.87 -7.18 -7.27
C SER A 9 -11.15 -5.92 -7.74
N SER A 10 -11.63 -5.22 -8.77
CA SER A 10 -11.01 -3.98 -9.26
C SER A 10 -11.38 -2.76 -8.40
N VAL A 11 -12.66 -2.60 -8.04
CA VAL A 11 -13.12 -1.38 -7.36
C VAL A 11 -12.59 -1.29 -5.93
N GLU A 12 -12.54 -2.40 -5.20
CA GLU A 12 -12.00 -2.43 -3.84
C GLU A 12 -10.48 -2.23 -3.83
N ARG A 13 -9.79 -2.80 -4.83
CA ARG A 13 -8.36 -2.58 -5.07
C ARG A 13 -8.08 -1.12 -5.42
N ASP A 14 -8.81 -0.54 -6.35
CA ASP A 14 -8.67 0.87 -6.76
C ASP A 14 -8.94 1.82 -5.60
N ASN A 15 -9.94 1.52 -4.76
CA ASN A 15 -10.22 2.30 -3.56
C ASN A 15 -9.11 2.18 -2.51
N PHE A 16 -8.53 0.99 -2.36
CA PHE A 16 -7.36 0.79 -1.50
C PHE A 16 -6.15 1.58 -2.01
N ILE A 17 -5.81 1.43 -3.30
CA ILE A 17 -4.71 2.17 -3.95
C ILE A 17 -4.90 3.66 -3.76
N ARG A 18 -6.08 4.21 -4.10
CA ARG A 18 -6.39 5.63 -3.94
C ARG A 18 -6.23 6.10 -2.50
N SER A 19 -6.69 5.31 -1.52
CA SER A 19 -6.52 5.65 -0.10
C SER A 19 -5.04 5.74 0.29
N VAL A 20 -4.20 4.84 -0.22
CA VAL A 20 -2.75 4.89 0.04
C VAL A 20 -2.11 6.10 -0.66
N GLU A 21 -2.49 6.41 -1.90
CA GLU A 21 -2.03 7.59 -2.63
C GLU A 21 -2.39 8.90 -1.91
N GLU A 22 -3.59 8.99 -1.33
CA GLU A 22 -4.01 10.15 -0.53
C GLU A 22 -3.11 10.37 0.70
N SER A 23 -2.68 9.29 1.37
CA SER A 23 -1.70 9.40 2.47
C SER A 23 -0.37 9.94 1.97
N VAL A 24 0.11 9.43 0.83
CA VAL A 24 1.35 9.89 0.20
C VAL A 24 1.28 11.38 -0.18
N GLY A 25 0.10 11.86 -0.61
CA GLY A 25 -0.13 13.28 -0.88
C GLY A 25 0.07 14.19 0.33
N SER A 26 -0.02 13.66 1.55
CA SER A 26 0.27 14.39 2.79
C SER A 26 1.74 14.36 3.22
N PHE A 27 2.56 13.52 2.59
CA PHE A 27 3.98 13.39 2.90
C PHE A 27 4.76 14.63 2.46
N ASN A 28 5.78 14.98 3.23
CA ASN A 28 6.73 16.02 2.89
C ASN A 28 7.65 15.52 1.77
N LEU A 29 7.33 15.90 0.53
CA LEU A 29 8.06 15.53 -0.70
C LEU A 29 9.60 15.74 -0.62
N GLY A 30 10.07 16.68 0.22
CA GLY A 30 11.50 16.96 0.41
C GLY A 30 12.21 16.10 1.46
N ARG A 31 11.48 15.42 2.36
CA ARG A 31 12.03 14.57 3.43
C ARG A 31 11.69 13.10 3.28
N GLU A 32 10.59 12.78 2.59
CA GLU A 32 10.02 11.44 2.50
C GLU A 32 10.16 10.83 1.11
N GLY A 33 10.98 11.40 0.23
CA GLY A 33 11.13 10.93 -1.16
C GLY A 33 11.44 9.42 -1.29
N SER A 34 12.18 8.84 -0.34
CA SER A 34 12.43 7.40 -0.29
C SER A 34 11.21 6.57 0.12
N LEU A 35 10.44 7.02 1.11
CA LEU A 35 9.18 6.39 1.52
C LEU A 35 8.15 6.46 0.39
N ILE A 36 8.03 7.63 -0.24
CA ILE A 36 7.14 7.86 -1.38
C ILE A 36 7.45 6.88 -2.52
N ARG A 37 8.73 6.76 -2.90
CA ARG A 37 9.16 5.83 -3.96
C ARG A 37 8.87 4.36 -3.59
N LEU A 38 9.07 3.99 -2.32
CA LEU A 38 8.76 2.65 -1.83
C LEU A 38 7.26 2.36 -1.97
N VAL A 39 6.41 3.29 -1.52
CA VAL A 39 4.95 3.14 -1.63
C VAL A 39 4.52 2.99 -3.09
N PHE A 40 4.96 3.88 -3.99
CA PHE A 40 4.59 3.81 -5.41
C PHE A 40 5.03 2.50 -6.08
N LYS A 41 6.22 1.98 -5.74
CA LYS A 41 6.67 0.66 -6.23
C LYS A 41 5.67 -0.44 -5.89
N HIS A 42 5.15 -0.47 -4.65
CA HIS A 42 4.17 -1.48 -4.25
C HIS A 42 2.79 -1.22 -4.86
N LEU A 43 2.37 0.05 -5.01
CA LEU A 43 1.09 0.38 -5.66
C LEU A 43 1.04 -0.07 -7.12
N GLU A 44 2.11 0.15 -7.89
CA GLU A 44 2.22 -0.38 -9.26
C GLU A 44 2.10 -1.91 -9.26
N LEU A 45 2.80 -2.60 -8.36
CA LEU A 45 2.70 -4.06 -8.27
C LEU A 45 1.30 -4.53 -7.88
N LEU A 46 0.60 -3.82 -6.99
CA LEU A 46 -0.78 -4.13 -6.62
C LEU A 46 -1.77 -3.94 -7.78
N GLU A 47 -1.51 -2.99 -8.68
CA GLU A 47 -2.33 -2.76 -9.87
C GLU A 47 -2.26 -3.96 -10.83
N TYR A 48 -1.05 -4.50 -11.07
CA TYR A 48 -0.80 -5.52 -12.12
C TYR A 48 -0.63 -6.96 -11.62
N ASN A 49 -0.45 -7.21 -10.32
CA ASN A 49 -0.19 -8.55 -9.79
C ASN A 49 -1.49 -9.31 -9.44
N ASP A 50 -1.54 -10.58 -9.81
CA ASP A 50 -2.63 -11.50 -9.43
C ASP A 50 -2.55 -11.90 -7.95
N SER A 51 -1.34 -11.92 -7.36
CA SER A 51 -1.13 -12.26 -5.95
C SER A 51 -1.10 -11.02 -5.04
N LEU A 52 -2.29 -10.48 -4.81
CA LEU A 52 -2.54 -9.31 -3.95
C LEU A 52 -1.99 -9.50 -2.53
N GLU A 53 -2.21 -10.67 -1.92
CA GLU A 53 -1.77 -10.96 -0.54
C GLU A 53 -0.24 -10.98 -0.40
N ASP A 54 0.46 -11.59 -1.35
CA ASP A 54 1.92 -11.65 -1.32
C ASP A 54 2.52 -10.24 -1.43
N GLU A 55 1.96 -9.42 -2.30
CA GLU A 55 2.42 -8.04 -2.49
C GLU A 55 2.14 -7.18 -1.25
N LEU A 56 0.99 -7.35 -0.59
CA LEU A 56 0.70 -6.65 0.66
C LEU A 56 1.60 -7.09 1.81
N ASN A 57 1.97 -8.38 1.86
CA ASN A 57 2.94 -8.88 2.84
C ASN A 57 4.34 -8.30 2.58
N ASN A 58 4.75 -8.21 1.31
CA ASN A 58 6.00 -7.56 0.92
C ASN A 58 5.98 -6.07 1.28
N PHE A 59 4.89 -5.37 0.95
CA PHE A 59 4.73 -3.95 1.25
C PHE A 59 4.83 -3.69 2.76
N ARG A 60 4.17 -4.52 3.57
CA ARG A 60 4.26 -4.45 5.04
C ARG A 60 5.70 -4.66 5.52
N ARG A 61 6.42 -5.63 4.97
CA ARG A 61 7.81 -5.93 5.36
C ARG A 61 8.73 -4.75 5.02
N ASP A 62 8.62 -4.23 3.81
CA ASP A 62 9.46 -3.14 3.31
C ASP A 62 9.19 -1.84 4.08
N LEU A 63 7.95 -1.57 4.51
CA LEU A 63 7.61 -0.45 5.40
C LEU A 63 8.26 -0.56 6.79
N ILE A 64 8.22 -1.75 7.40
CA ILE A 64 8.84 -1.99 8.71
C ILE A 64 10.36 -1.84 8.59
N GLU A 65 10.95 -2.40 7.53
CA GLU A 65 12.38 -2.28 7.27
C GLU A 65 12.80 -0.82 7.04
N TYR A 66 12.01 -0.05 6.28
CA TYR A 66 12.22 1.39 6.08
C TYR A 66 12.21 2.17 7.40
N ASP A 67 11.23 1.91 8.27
CA ASP A 67 11.10 2.58 9.56
C ASP A 67 12.31 2.32 10.47
N ILE A 68 12.75 1.05 10.54
CA ILE A 68 13.96 0.66 11.28
C ILE A 68 15.20 1.36 10.69
N ASN A 69 15.38 1.31 9.37
CA ASN A 69 16.55 1.85 8.68
C ASN A 69 16.65 3.39 8.77
N THR A 70 15.51 4.08 8.91
CA THR A 70 15.47 5.53 9.09
C THR A 70 15.51 5.95 10.56
N GLY A 71 15.57 5.00 11.49
CA GLY A 71 15.56 5.27 12.94
C GLY A 71 14.25 5.91 13.40
N HIS A 72 13.12 5.42 12.86
CA HIS A 72 11.76 5.84 13.22
C HIS A 72 11.43 7.31 12.90
N ARG A 73 12.19 7.95 12.01
CA ARG A 73 12.00 9.37 11.65
C ARG A 73 10.67 9.64 10.94
N HIS A 74 10.07 8.61 10.34
CA HIS A 74 8.81 8.68 9.59
C HIS A 74 7.75 7.74 10.18
N ASN A 75 7.87 7.40 11.48
CA ASN A 75 7.03 6.39 12.11
C ASN A 75 5.52 6.69 11.95
N ARG A 76 5.12 7.95 12.06
CA ARG A 76 3.71 8.34 11.87
C ARG A 76 3.18 7.94 10.48
N ASP A 77 3.93 8.25 9.43
CA ASP A 77 3.53 7.98 8.05
C ASP A 77 3.56 6.48 7.77
N VAL A 78 4.54 5.76 8.33
CA VAL A 78 4.63 4.30 8.25
C VAL A 78 3.46 3.63 8.99
N GLU A 79 3.12 4.06 10.20
CA GLU A 79 1.99 3.53 10.97
C GLU A 79 0.67 3.73 10.24
N GLU A 80 0.46 4.88 9.60
CA GLU A 80 -0.73 5.14 8.80
C GLU A 80 -0.85 4.16 7.63
N LEU A 81 0.24 3.94 6.89
CA LEU A 81 0.28 2.99 5.77
C LEU A 81 0.03 1.55 6.25
N LEU A 82 0.67 1.14 7.34
CA LEU A 82 0.46 -0.18 7.96
C LEU A 82 -0.98 -0.37 8.43
N PHE A 83 -1.60 0.67 8.99
CA PHE A 83 -2.99 0.64 9.40
C PHE A 83 -3.92 0.44 8.19
N LYS A 84 -3.67 1.13 7.07
CA LYS A 84 -4.45 0.96 5.84
C LYS A 84 -4.29 -0.44 5.25
N ILE A 85 -3.07 -0.98 5.20
CA ILE A 85 -2.81 -2.37 4.75
C ILE A 85 -3.57 -3.39 5.62
N LYS A 86 -3.60 -3.16 6.94
CA LYS A 86 -4.28 -4.05 7.90
C LYS A 86 -5.81 -3.98 7.82
N ASN A 87 -6.36 -2.78 7.59
CA ASN A 87 -7.81 -2.55 7.55
C ASN A 87 -8.35 -2.44 6.11
N ARG A 88 -7.66 -3.05 5.15
CA ARG A 88 -8.14 -3.09 3.77
C ARG A 88 -9.47 -3.85 3.72
N ASN A 89 -10.49 -3.25 3.14
CA ASN A 89 -11.71 -3.96 2.75
C ASN A 89 -11.46 -4.63 1.39
N LEU A 90 -10.54 -5.60 1.35
CA LEU A 90 -10.31 -6.42 0.16
C LEU A 90 -10.94 -7.81 0.40
N PRO A 91 -11.60 -8.40 -0.60
CA PRO A 91 -12.19 -9.72 -0.47
C PRO A 91 -11.05 -10.73 -0.31
N TYR A 92 -11.14 -11.57 0.73
CA TYR A 92 -10.31 -12.77 0.83
C TYR A 92 -10.63 -13.65 -0.38
N ILE A 93 -9.65 -13.89 -1.24
CA ILE A 93 -9.74 -14.81 -2.37
C ILE A 93 -9.49 -16.23 -1.86
#